data_AF-A0A5K0XNI7-F1
#
_entry.id   AF-A0A5K0XNI7-F1
#
_cell.length_a   1.000
_cell.length_b   1.000
_cell.length_c   1.000
_cell.angle_alpha   90.00
_cell.angle_beta   90.00
_cell.angle_gamma   90.00
#
_symmetry.space_group_name_H-M   'P 1'
#
loop_
_entity.id
_entity.type
_entity.pdbx_description
1 polymer ?
#
loop_
_entity_poly.entity_id
_entity_poly.type
_entity_poly.pdbx_seq_one_letter_code
_entity_poly.pdbx_strand_id
1 'polypeptide(L)' 'SIYGENASELSERTNEMTGVYAHRCVELATEMGVSCVNIWSKMQETAGWQKFL' A
#
# COMPACT_ATOMS: atom_id res chain seq x y z
N SER A 1 5.44 8.41 -23.36
CA SER A 1 6.06 7.67 -22.25
C SER A 1 5.17 7.84 -21.04
N ILE A 2 4.74 6.76 -20.37
CA ILE A 2 3.94 6.80 -19.12
C ILE A 2 4.85 7.13 -17.92
N TYR A 3 5.89 7.91 -18.17
CA TYR A 3 6.88 8.37 -17.19
C TYR A 3 7.19 9.83 -17.52
N GLY A 4 6.78 10.71 -16.61
CA GLY A 4 6.79 12.17 -16.70
C GLY A 4 5.65 12.76 -15.85
N GLU A 5 5.64 14.08 -15.61
CA GLU A 5 4.67 14.82 -14.76
C GLU A 5 3.19 14.46 -15.00
N ASN A 6 2.86 13.93 -16.19
CA ASN A 6 1.51 13.51 -16.58
C ASN A 6 1.14 12.06 -16.18
N ALA A 7 1.98 11.36 -15.41
CA ALA A 7 1.68 10.01 -14.91
C ALA A 7 0.77 10.00 -13.67
N SER A 8 0.52 11.16 -13.05
CA SER A 8 -0.23 11.30 -11.79
C SER A 8 -1.74 11.11 -11.95
N GLU A 9 -2.34 11.52 -13.08
CA GLU A 9 -3.81 11.55 -13.21
C GLU A 9 -4.45 10.17 -13.44
N LEU A 10 -3.67 9.15 -13.83
CA LEU A 10 -4.14 7.80 -14.20
C LEU A 10 -3.27 6.68 -13.61
N SER A 11 -2.40 6.99 -12.65
CA SER A 11 -1.52 5.99 -12.05
C SER A 11 -2.31 5.02 -11.18
N GLU A 12 -2.34 3.73 -11.56
CA GLU A 12 -2.83 2.62 -10.72
C GLU A 12 -2.07 2.48 -9.38
N ARG A 13 -0.96 3.19 -9.21
CA ARG A 13 -0.11 3.17 -8.02
C ARG A 13 -0.62 4.14 -6.95
N THR A 14 -1.90 4.03 -6.60
CA THR A 14 -2.50 4.79 -5.50
C THR A 14 -2.20 4.14 -4.16
N ASN A 15 -2.30 4.90 -3.07
CA ASN A 15 -2.13 4.35 -1.73
C ASN A 15 -3.26 3.36 -1.37
N GLU A 16 -4.42 3.52 -1.96
CA GLU A 16 -5.54 2.59 -1.81
C GLU A 16 -5.19 1.24 -2.45
N MET A 17 -4.58 1.25 -3.65
CA MET A 17 -4.14 0.04 -4.31
C MET A 17 -3.02 -0.67 -3.54
N THR A 18 -2.08 0.05 -2.93
CA THR A 18 -1.07 -0.58 -2.06
C THR A 18 -1.70 -1.28 -0.85
N GLY A 19 -2.84 -0.79 -0.35
CA GLY A 19 -3.63 -1.45 0.69
C GLY A 19 -4.21 -2.79 0.25
N VAL A 20 -4.70 -2.87 -0.98
CA VAL A 20 -5.18 -4.14 -1.56
C VAL A 20 -4.05 -5.16 -1.61
N TYR A 21 -2.87 -4.78 -2.10
CA TYR A 21 -1.70 -5.68 -2.11
C TYR A 21 -1.28 -6.10 -0.69
N ALA A 22 -1.21 -5.18 0.25
CA ALA A 22 -0.84 -5.47 1.64
C ALA A 22 -1.82 -6.49 2.27
N HIS A 23 -3.12 -6.36 2.01
CA HIS A 23 -4.12 -7.32 2.50
C HIS A 23 -3.88 -8.72 1.96
N ARG A 24 -3.66 -8.87 0.64
CA ARG A 24 -3.38 -10.18 0.02
C ARG A 24 -2.11 -10.84 0.57
N CYS A 25 -1.08 -10.06 0.86
CA CYS A 25 0.13 -10.57 1.50
C CYS A 25 -0.12 -11.11 2.92
N VAL A 26 -0.98 -10.44 3.70
CA VAL A 26 -1.34 -10.88 5.05
C VAL A 26 -2.21 -12.14 5.01
N GLU A 27 -3.18 -12.21 4.10
CA GLU A 27 -3.98 -13.42 3.86
C GLU A 27 -3.08 -14.61 3.56
N LEU A 28 -2.17 -14.46 2.58
CA LEU A 28 -1.22 -15.52 2.22
C LEU A 28 -0.30 -15.91 3.38
N ALA A 29 0.23 -14.94 4.13
CA ALA A 29 1.07 -15.23 5.28
C ALA A 29 0.32 -16.04 6.36
N THR A 30 -0.97 -15.74 6.55
CA THR A 30 -1.85 -16.48 7.46
C THR A 30 -2.06 -17.92 6.97
N GLU A 31 -2.36 -18.11 5.69
CA GLU A 31 -2.50 -19.44 5.07
C GLU A 31 -1.22 -20.29 5.20
N MET A 32 -0.06 -19.65 5.07
CA MET A 32 1.25 -20.31 5.19
C MET A 32 1.72 -20.48 6.64
N GLY A 33 1.00 -19.93 7.63
CA GLY A 33 1.41 -19.96 9.03
C GLY A 33 2.69 -19.19 9.33
N VAL A 34 3.03 -18.18 8.53
CA VAL A 34 4.22 -17.34 8.71
C VAL A 34 3.85 -15.99 9.31
N SER A 35 4.72 -15.46 10.18
CA SER A 35 4.54 -14.12 10.73
C SER A 35 4.79 -13.05 9.66
N CYS A 36 3.96 -12.02 9.61
CA CYS A 36 4.16 -10.84 8.77
C CYS A 36 3.81 -9.55 9.52
N VAL A 37 4.29 -8.41 9.01
CA VAL A 37 3.97 -7.08 9.54
C VAL A 37 3.21 -6.29 8.49
N ASN A 38 1.98 -5.86 8.82
CA ASN A 38 1.15 -5.03 7.96
C ASN A 38 1.44 -3.54 8.19
N ILE A 39 2.52 -3.05 7.59
CA ILE A 39 2.96 -1.65 7.72
C ILE A 39 1.89 -0.70 7.17
N TRP A 40 1.24 -1.04 6.05
CA TRP A 40 0.22 -0.19 5.44
C TRP A 40 -0.89 0.17 6.41
N SER A 41 -1.46 -0.84 7.09
CA SER A 41 -2.52 -0.59 8.08
C SER A 41 -2.02 0.23 9.26
N LYS A 42 -0.76 0.02 9.68
CA LYS A 42 -0.18 0.78 10.79
C LYS A 42 0.00 2.26 10.45
N MET A 43 0.37 2.57 9.21
CA MET A 43 0.51 3.95 8.75
C MET A 43 -0.83 4.68 8.79
N GLN A 44 -1.93 4.02 8.42
CA GLN A 44 -3.28 4.61 8.47
C GLN A 44 -3.69 5.13 9.86
N GLU A 45 -3.17 4.56 10.94
CA GLU A 45 -3.46 4.99 12.31
C GLU A 45 -2.81 6.34 12.68
N THR A 46 -1.82 6.79 11.91
CA THR A 46 -1.07 8.02 12.20
C THR A 46 -1.63 9.18 11.38
N ALA A 47 -2.36 10.10 12.00
CA ALA A 47 -2.93 11.24 11.29
C ALA A 47 -1.87 12.02 10.49
N GLY A 48 -2.15 12.27 9.21
CA GLY A 48 -1.27 13.05 8.33
C GLY A 48 0.00 12.33 7.86
N TRP A 49 0.14 11.02 8.10
CA TRP A 49 1.29 10.23 7.64
C TRP A 49 1.57 10.37 6.13
N GLN A 50 0.52 10.53 5.33
CA GLN A 50 0.57 10.71 3.87
C GLN A 50 1.28 11.99 3.45
N LYS A 51 1.39 12.98 4.34
CA LYS A 51 2.02 14.28 4.07
C LYS A 51 3.54 14.25 4.21
N PHE A 52 4.10 13.14 4.71
CA PHE A 52 5.54 12.96 4.91
C PHE A 52 6.21 12.12 3.80
N LEU A 53 5.46 11.80 2.73
CA LEU A 53 5.93 11.13 1.52
C LEU A 53 5.86 12.10 0.34
#